data_AF-A0A924R9P7-F1
#
_entry.id   AF-A0A924R9P7-F1
#
_cell.length_a   1.000
_cell.length_b   1.000
_cell.length_c   1.000
_cell.angle_alpha   90.00
_cell.angle_beta   90.00
_cell.angle_gamma   90.00
#
_symmetry.space_group_name_H-M   'P 1'
#
loop_
_entity.id
_entity.type
_entity.pdbx_description
1 polymer ?
#
loop_
_entity_poly.entity_id
_entity_poly.type
_entity_poly.pdbx_seq_one_letter_code
_entity_poly.pdbx_strand_id
1 'polypeptide(L)'
;MMENALIIFIKNPVKGKVKTRLAATIGDDMALAIYQKLLKHTLNIAEHVTADKFIFFSDAIDETIGDVNAPFYYKIQSGNDLGEKMKNAFVQL
;
A
#
# COMPACT_ATOMS: atom_id res chain seq x y z
N MET A 1 3.22 -8.13 19.86
CA MET A 1 2.61 -6.88 19.38
C MET A 1 3.42 -5.75 19.95
N MET A 2 3.93 -4.88 19.08
CA MET A 2 4.57 -3.63 19.48
C MET A 2 3.52 -2.62 19.97
N GLU A 3 3.95 -1.60 20.70
CA GLU A 3 3.08 -0.51 21.15
C GLU A 3 2.63 0.39 19.99
N ASN A 4 3.47 0.49 18.93
CA ASN A 4 3.21 1.31 17.76
C ASN A 4 2.87 0.45 16.54
N ALA A 5 1.95 0.96 15.71
CA ALA A 5 1.60 0.37 14.43
C ALA A 5 1.77 1.38 13.27
N LEU A 6 2.24 0.89 12.12
CA LEU A 6 2.33 1.64 10.87
C LEU A 6 1.36 1.03 9.85
N ILE A 7 0.33 1.78 9.48
CA ILE A 7 -0.63 1.40 8.43
C ILE A 7 -0.20 2.03 7.11
N ILE A 8 -0.05 1.20 6.07
CA ILE A 8 0.32 1.60 4.72
C ILE A 8 -0.82 1.23 3.77
N PHE A 9 -1.55 2.22 3.28
CA PHE A 9 -2.60 2.00 2.29
C PHE A 9 -2.03 2.04 0.88
N ILE A 10 -2.26 0.98 0.11
CA ILE A 10 -1.79 0.87 -1.26
C ILE A 10 -2.93 0.44 -2.19
N LYS A 11 -2.82 0.83 -3.45
CA LYS A 11 -3.58 0.19 -4.54
C LYS A 11 -2.73 -0.90 -5.17
N ASN A 12 -3.36 -1.96 -5.67
CA ASN A 12 -2.67 -2.96 -6.49
C ASN A 12 -2.04 -2.26 -7.72
N PRO A 13 -0.75 -2.50 -8.03
CA PRO A 13 -0.03 -1.86 -9.13
C PRO A 13 -0.47 -2.44 -10.48
N VAL A 14 -1.69 -2.08 -10.90
CA VAL A 14 -2.29 -2.53 -12.16
C VAL A 14 -2.28 -1.38 -13.16
N LYS A 15 -1.83 -1.67 -14.39
CA LYS A 15 -1.83 -0.72 -15.52
C LYS A 15 -3.20 -0.06 -15.68
N GLY A 16 -3.23 1.26 -15.86
CA GLY A 16 -4.46 2.04 -16.01
C GLY A 16 -5.29 2.25 -14.73
N LYS A 17 -4.91 1.64 -13.58
CA LYS A 17 -5.63 1.81 -12.31
C LYS A 17 -4.91 2.70 -11.29
N VAL A 18 -3.63 3.00 -11.52
CA VAL A 18 -2.79 3.79 -10.62
C VAL A 18 -2.31 5.07 -11.28
N LYS A 19 -2.24 6.14 -10.49
CA LYS A 19 -1.74 7.47 -10.92
C LYS A 19 -2.37 7.95 -12.25
N THR A 20 -3.67 7.72 -12.46
CA THR A 20 -4.38 8.02 -13.72
C THR A 20 -4.25 9.47 -14.19
N ARG A 21 -4.24 10.44 -13.25
CA ARG A 21 -3.98 11.85 -13.58
C ARG A 21 -2.58 12.08 -14.18
N LEU A 22 -1.58 11.34 -13.70
CA LEU A 22 -0.24 11.37 -14.27
C LEU A 22 -0.19 10.61 -15.60
N ALA A 23 -0.84 9.44 -15.65
CA ALA A 23 -0.95 8.63 -16.87
C ALA A 23 -1.57 9.38 -18.05
N ALA A 24 -2.52 10.28 -17.80
CA ALA A 24 -3.09 11.16 -18.82
C ALA A 24 -2.04 12.03 -19.55
N THR A 25 -0.89 12.29 -18.93
CA THR A 25 0.21 13.08 -19.51
C THR A 25 1.35 12.20 -20.04
N ILE A 26 1.64 11.07 -19.39
CA ILE A 26 2.85 10.27 -19.66
C ILE A 26 2.58 8.83 -20.13
N GLY A 27 1.32 8.43 -20.26
CA GLY A 27 0.90 7.08 -20.57
C GLY A 27 0.87 6.13 -19.36
N ASP A 28 0.03 5.10 -19.45
CA ASP A 28 -0.20 4.15 -18.36
C ASP A 28 1.05 3.35 -17.97
N ASP A 29 1.90 3.01 -18.94
CA ASP A 29 3.11 2.21 -18.69
C ASP A 29 4.13 2.98 -17.85
N MET A 30 4.41 4.24 -18.20
CA MET A 30 5.32 5.08 -17.40
C MET A 30 4.72 5.41 -16.04
N ALA A 31 3.42 5.66 -15.96
CA ALA A 31 2.74 5.91 -14.69
C ALA A 31 2.81 4.69 -13.75
N LEU A 32 2.64 3.48 -14.29
CA LEU A 32 2.77 2.24 -13.54
C LEU A 32 4.21 2.04 -13.04
N ALA A 33 5.21 2.21 -13.90
CA ALA A 33 6.62 2.08 -13.52
C ALA A 33 7.02 3.07 -12.41
N ILE A 34 6.56 4.31 -12.50
CA ILE A 34 6.76 5.32 -11.45
C ILE A 34 6.06 4.89 -10.16
N TYR A 35 4.81 4.41 -10.24
CA TYR A 35 4.08 3.96 -9.05
C TYR A 35 4.79 2.80 -8.35
N GLN A 36 5.25 1.79 -9.10
CA GLN A 36 6.02 0.66 -8.56
C GLN A 36 7.32 1.12 -7.89
N LYS A 37 8.04 2.07 -8.51
CA LYS A 37 9.27 2.63 -7.92
C LYS A 37 9.00 3.37 -6.60
N LEU A 38 7.95 4.20 -6.56
CA LEU A 38 7.55 4.92 -5.35
C LEU A 38 7.09 3.95 -4.26
N LEU A 39 6.29 2.95 -4.62
CA LEU A 39 5.82 1.92 -3.68
C LEU A 39 7.01 1.19 -3.06
N LYS A 40 7.94 0.67 -3.88
CA LYS A 40 9.15 0.02 -3.40
C LYS A 40 9.96 0.92 -2.47
N HIS A 41 10.16 2.18 -2.86
CA HIS A 41 10.89 3.14 -2.02
C HIS A 41 10.22 3.35 -0.65
N THR A 42 8.90 3.51 -0.62
CA THR A 42 8.13 3.64 0.62
C THR A 42 8.25 2.40 1.49
N LEU A 43 8.13 1.20 0.92
CA LEU A 43 8.23 -0.05 1.69
C LEU A 43 9.63 -0.27 2.26
N ASN A 44 10.67 0.04 1.49
CA ASN A 44 12.06 -0.03 1.98
C ASN A 44 12.30 0.92 3.17
N ILE A 45 11.74 2.13 3.14
CA ILE A 45 11.85 3.05 4.28
C ILE A 45 11.02 2.54 5.46
N ALA A 46 9.80 2.07 5.20
CA ALA A 46 8.89 1.57 6.22
C ALA A 46 9.45 0.35 6.97
N GLU A 47 10.22 -0.51 6.29
CA GLU A 47 10.88 -1.66 6.89
C GLU A 47 11.69 -1.27 8.13
N HIS A 48 12.40 -0.14 8.09
CA HIS A 48 13.25 0.32 9.19
C HIS A 48 12.49 1.01 10.33
N VAL A 49 11.17 1.18 10.21
CA VAL A 49 10.34 1.75 11.29
C VAL A 49 10.10 0.70 12.37
N THR A 50 10.37 1.08 13.62
CA THR A 50 10.11 0.27 14.83
C THR A 50 8.61 0.30 15.19
N ALA A 51 7.83 -0.48 14.46
CA ALA A 51 6.38 -0.66 14.67
C ALA A 51 5.93 -1.98 14.03
N ASP A 52 4.75 -2.48 14.43
CA ASP A 52 4.04 -3.51 13.67
C ASP A 52 3.53 -2.88 12.36
N LYS A 53 3.89 -3.48 11.23
CA LYS A 53 3.69 -2.87 9.90
C LYS A 53 2.59 -3.60 9.14
N PHE A 54 1.58 -2.85 8.69
CA PHE A 54 0.42 -3.39 8.00
C PHE A 54 0.28 -2.77 6.62
N ILE A 55 0.21 -3.61 5.59
CA ILE A 55 -0.11 -3.18 4.23
C ILE A 55 -1.57 -3.51 3.96
N PHE A 56 -2.35 -2.46 3.69
CA PHE A 56 -3.76 -2.56 3.35
C PHE A 56 -3.96 -2.36 1.85
N PHE A 57 -4.34 -3.43 1.14
CA PHE A 57 -4.58 -3.44 -0.31
C PHE A 57 -5.97 -2.94 -0.65
N SER A 58 -6.13 -2.28 -1.81
CA SER A 58 -7.43 -1.81 -2.25
C SER A 58 -8.37 -2.93 -2.72
N ASP A 59 -7.85 -3.95 -3.41
CA ASP A 59 -8.67 -4.94 -4.11
C ASP A 59 -8.35 -6.38 -3.65
N ALA A 60 -7.08 -6.79 -3.74
CA ALA A 60 -6.65 -8.15 -3.43
C ALA A 60 -5.27 -8.14 -2.76
N ILE A 61 -5.02 -9.12 -1.90
CA ILE A 61 -3.68 -9.32 -1.31
C ILE A 61 -2.73 -9.79 -2.41
N ASP A 62 -1.57 -9.16 -2.49
CA ASP A 62 -0.46 -9.56 -3.34
C ASP A 62 0.78 -9.73 -2.46
N GLU A 63 1.08 -10.97 -2.08
CA GLU A 63 2.19 -11.31 -1.18
C GLU A 63 3.56 -11.06 -1.82
N THR A 64 3.62 -10.77 -3.13
CA THR A 64 4.85 -10.33 -3.79
C THR A 64 5.18 -8.87 -3.48
N ILE A 65 4.24 -8.12 -2.89
CA ILE A 65 4.42 -6.72 -2.49
C ILE A 65 4.79 -6.64 -1.01
N GLY A 66 6.06 -6.33 -0.77
CA GLY A 66 6.71 -6.39 0.53
C GLY A 66 8.06 -7.07 0.37
N ASP A 67 8.90 -7.02 1.39
CA ASP A 67 10.09 -7.88 1.44
C ASP A 67 9.73 -9.13 2.24
N VAL A 68 10.00 -10.31 1.69
CA VAL A 68 9.79 -11.60 2.39
C VAL A 68 10.61 -11.66 3.69
N ASN A 69 11.72 -10.92 3.75
CA ASN A 69 12.60 -10.85 4.91
C ASN A 69 12.18 -9.79 5.94
N ALA A 70 11.21 -8.93 5.61
CA ALA A 70 10.64 -7.94 6.51
C ALA A 70 9.18 -8.28 6.82
N PRO A 71 8.81 -8.57 8.08
CA PRO A 71 7.45 -8.99 8.38
C PRO A 71 6.48 -7.82 8.20
N PHE A 72 5.70 -7.87 7.13
CA PHE A 72 4.50 -7.07 6.92
C PHE A 72 3.26 -7.95 7.13
N TYR A 73 2.25 -7.39 7.79
CA TYR A 73 0.92 -7.99 7.85
C TYR A 73 0.06 -7.48 6.70
N TYR A 74 -0.62 -8.38 6.00
CA TYR A 74 -1.45 -8.03 4.84
C TYR A 74 -2.94 -8.02 5.19
N LYS A 75 -3.64 -6.96 4.81
CA LYS A 75 -5.09 -6.80 4.98
C LYS A 75 -5.72 -6.16 3.73
N ILE A 76 -7.05 -6.27 3.58
CA ILE A 76 -7.80 -5.57 2.53
C ILE A 76 -8.50 -4.36 3.14
N GLN A 77 -8.47 -3.22 2.44
CA GLN A 77 -9.20 -2.01 2.84
C GLN A 77 -10.71 -2.26 2.76
N SER A 78 -11.45 -1.91 3.81
CA SER A 78 -12.91 -2.04 3.85
C SER A 78 -13.58 -0.72 4.20
N GLY A 79 -14.64 -0.34 3.49
CA GLY A 79 -15.37 0.91 3.68
C GLY A 79 -15.69 1.60 2.35
N ASN A 80 -16.68 2.49 2.36
CA ASN A 80 -17.20 3.12 1.15
C ASN A 80 -16.33 4.27 0.67
N ASP A 81 -15.70 4.99 1.59
CA ASP A 81 -14.78 6.09 1.28
C ASP A 81 -13.44 5.96 2.02
N LEU A 82 -12.53 6.89 1.77
CA LEU A 82 -11.20 6.86 2.39
C LEU A 82 -11.25 7.03 3.91
N GLY A 83 -12.15 7.87 4.42
CA GLY A 83 -12.32 8.11 5.85
C GLY A 83 -12.81 6.86 6.57
N GLU A 84 -13.82 6.20 6.02
CA GLU A 84 -14.34 4.94 6.53
C GLU A 84 -13.28 3.83 6.47
N LYS A 85 -12.52 3.74 5.37
CA LYS A 85 -11.41 2.78 5.25
C LYS A 85 -10.34 3.00 6.31
N MET A 86 -9.94 4.24 6.55
CA MET A 86 -8.97 4.56 7.61
C MET A 86 -9.52 4.20 8.98
N LYS A 87 -10.76 4.59 9.30
CA LYS A 87 -11.43 4.23 10.56
C LYS A 87 -11.46 2.72 10.76
N ASN A 88 -11.85 1.96 9.74
CA ASN A 88 -11.92 0.51 9.80
C ASN A 88 -10.54 -0.13 9.97
N ALA A 89 -9.49 0.43 9.36
CA ALA A 89 -8.12 -0.04 9.58
C ALA A 89 -7.69 0.10 11.04
N PHE A 90 -7.98 1.23 11.70
CA PHE A 90 -7.70 1.40 13.13
C PHE A 90 -8.45 0.40 14.03
N VAL A 91 -9.68 0.01 13.65
CA VAL A 91 -10.48 -0.99 14.41
C VAL A 91 -9.97 -2.42 14.18
N GLN A 92 -9.32 -2.69 13.05
CA GLN A 92 -8.81 -4.01 12.69
C GLN A 92 -7.40 -4.32 13.24
N LEU A 93 -6.77 -3.34 13.91
CA LEU A 93 -5.50 -3.50 14.61
C LEU A 93 -5.77 -3.77 16.09
#